data_AF-A0A7C3DAC4-F1
#
_entry.id   AF-A0A7C3DAC4-F1
#
_cell.length_a   1.000
_cell.length_b   1.000
_cell.length_c   1.000
_cell.angle_alpha   90.00
_cell.angle_beta   90.00
_cell.angle_gamma   90.00
#
_symmetry.space_group_name_H-M   'P 1'
#
loop_
_entity.id
_entity.type
_entity.pdbx_description
1 polymer ?
#
loop_
_entity_poly.entity_id
_entity_poly.type
_entity_poly.pdbx_seq_one_letter_code
_entity_poly.pdbx_strand_id
1 'polypeptide(L)'
;MNNHLLQTHITPEEYLAVVKQKPVKQSQYEPLIPVYKVAQCPFCQANCLARLDTYSLLLWSPVAMPGNMWGITQAIINRCPHIIMGEFFINLNGLLPTEVEYFNTRSEIPFVNPRLVDDKHWESTYPDMAPQAIMHALPICRIERKRFKKQFVPRYSLFTITYFARRHAPMFDWWMKGFKYQYMQLAGKHDDDWWDLARWVRQEKLCWLDASKPGLPVQQHPAPFPYASIKGYRADMITYRKGKISDFETGIYDRI
;
A
#
# COMPACT_ATOMS: atom_id res chain seq x y z
N MET A 1 -10.58 -7.33 -10.37
CA MET A 1 -10.64 -6.61 -9.09
C MET A 1 -11.32 -7.50 -8.06
N ASN A 2 -10.76 -7.59 -6.85
CA ASN A 2 -11.23 -8.46 -5.76
C ASN A 2 -12.43 -7.85 -5.02
N ASN A 3 -13.55 -7.65 -5.72
CA ASN A 3 -14.70 -6.89 -5.21
C ASN A 3 -15.33 -7.53 -3.95
N HIS A 4 -15.21 -8.85 -3.79
CA HIS A 4 -15.70 -9.57 -2.62
C HIS A 4 -14.93 -9.24 -1.34
N LEU A 5 -13.76 -8.59 -1.43
CA LEU A 5 -13.03 -8.09 -0.28
C LEU A 5 -13.55 -6.75 0.23
N LEU A 6 -14.40 -6.04 -0.53
CA LEU A 6 -14.95 -4.78 -0.09
C LEU A 6 -15.85 -4.99 1.13
N GLN A 7 -15.49 -4.38 2.26
CA GLN A 7 -16.32 -4.37 3.46
C GLN A 7 -17.08 -3.05 3.54
N THR A 8 -18.41 -3.07 3.35
CA THR A 8 -19.28 -1.89 3.54
C THR A 8 -20.20 -2.11 4.73
N HIS A 9 -19.92 -1.43 5.84
CA HIS A 9 -20.78 -1.45 7.03
C HIS A 9 -21.50 -0.11 7.28
N ILE A 10 -21.27 0.87 6.41
CA ILE A 10 -21.92 2.19 6.42
C ILE A 10 -22.40 2.56 5.01
N THR A 11 -23.29 3.54 4.94
CA THR A 11 -23.73 4.17 3.68
C THR A 11 -22.77 5.28 3.23
N PRO A 12 -22.76 5.63 1.94
CA PRO A 12 -22.01 6.80 1.47
C PRO A 12 -22.45 8.12 2.11
N GLU A 13 -23.72 8.25 2.48
CA GLU A 13 -24.25 9.41 3.19
C GLU A 13 -23.63 9.57 4.58
N GLU A 14 -23.61 8.50 5.38
CA GLU A 14 -22.97 8.48 6.71
C GLU A 14 -21.48 8.79 6.61
N TYR A 15 -20.78 8.17 5.66
CA TYR A 15 -19.37 8.44 5.40
C TYR A 15 -19.13 9.91 5.05
N LEU A 16 -19.88 10.45 4.09
CA LEU A 16 -19.75 11.84 3.64
C LEU A 16 -20.11 12.86 4.73
N ALA A 17 -21.00 12.51 5.67
CA ALA A 17 -21.32 13.38 6.79
C ALA A 17 -20.12 13.61 7.73
N VAL A 18 -19.18 12.66 7.79
CA VAL A 18 -17.95 12.79 8.58
C VAL A 18 -16.80 13.39 7.77
N VAL A 19 -16.50 12.85 6.58
CA VAL A 19 -15.30 13.26 5.82
C VAL A 19 -15.41 14.66 5.21
N LYS A 20 -16.62 15.24 5.11
CA LYS A 20 -16.81 16.63 4.68
C LYS A 20 -16.63 17.66 5.79
N GLN A 21 -16.53 17.24 7.04
CA GLN A 21 -16.23 18.14 8.15
C GLN A 21 -14.79 18.66 8.01
N LYS A 22 -14.57 19.95 8.28
CA LYS A 22 -13.24 20.56 8.22
C LYS A 22 -12.91 21.22 9.57
N PRO A 23 -11.92 20.70 10.34
CA PRO A 23 -11.15 19.48 10.09
C PRO A 23 -11.98 18.20 10.29
N VAL A 24 -11.56 17.09 9.67
CA VAL A 24 -12.16 15.77 9.94
C VAL A 24 -11.78 15.35 11.35
N LYS A 25 -12.77 15.03 12.18
CA LYS A 25 -12.54 14.54 13.54
C LYS A 25 -12.17 13.06 13.50
N GLN A 26 -10.92 12.75 13.81
CA GLN A 26 -10.38 11.39 13.76
C GLN A 26 -11.18 10.39 14.62
N SER A 27 -11.59 10.78 15.82
CA SER A 27 -12.40 9.95 16.72
C SER A 27 -13.78 9.57 16.17
N GLN A 28 -14.31 10.34 15.21
CA GLN A 28 -15.55 10.03 14.51
C GLN A 28 -15.30 9.24 13.23
N TYR A 29 -14.15 9.44 12.58
CA TYR A 29 -13.81 8.83 11.30
C TYR A 29 -13.24 7.41 11.43
N GLU A 30 -12.30 7.18 12.34
CA GLU A 30 -11.65 5.87 12.46
C GLU A 30 -12.61 4.70 12.73
N PRO A 31 -13.66 4.84 13.57
CA PRO A 31 -14.61 3.76 13.77
C PRO A 31 -15.40 3.39 12.50
N LEU A 32 -15.52 4.32 11.53
CA LEU A 32 -16.28 4.12 10.30
C LEU A 32 -15.50 3.35 9.23
N ILE A 33 -14.17 3.40 9.25
CA ILE A 33 -13.36 2.73 8.23
C ILE A 33 -13.16 1.23 8.57
N PRO A 34 -13.29 0.34 7.58
CA PRO A 34 -13.22 -1.11 7.77
C PRO A 34 -11.83 -1.58 8.20
N VAL A 35 -11.79 -2.74 8.85
CA VAL A 35 -10.57 -3.41 9.30
C VAL A 35 -10.22 -4.54 8.34
N TYR A 36 -9.02 -4.48 7.79
CA TYR A 36 -8.50 -5.49 6.87
C TYR A 36 -7.31 -6.22 7.46
N LYS A 37 -7.19 -7.51 7.13
CA LYS A 37 -5.93 -8.24 7.21
C LYS A 37 -5.04 -7.74 6.07
N VAL A 38 -4.03 -6.94 6.39
CA VAL A 38 -3.11 -6.36 5.38
C VAL A 38 -1.91 -7.25 5.10
N ALA A 39 -1.56 -8.10 6.06
CA ALA A 39 -0.50 -9.09 5.93
C ALA A 39 -0.66 -10.20 6.96
N GLN A 40 0.10 -11.28 6.79
CA GLN A 40 0.31 -12.30 7.80
C GLN A 40 1.80 -12.56 7.92
N CYS A 41 2.29 -12.53 9.15
CA CYS A 41 3.71 -12.72 9.41
C CYS A 41 4.15 -14.13 8.99
N PRO A 42 5.17 -14.29 8.15
CA PRO A 42 5.65 -15.61 7.75
C PRO A 42 6.37 -16.35 8.90
N PHE A 43 6.81 -15.64 9.94
CA PHE A 43 7.58 -16.22 11.05
C PHE A 43 6.73 -16.73 12.21
N CYS A 44 5.73 -15.95 12.65
CA CYS A 44 4.85 -16.32 13.76
C CYS A 44 3.37 -16.46 13.38
N GLN A 45 3.05 -16.34 12.09
CA GLN A 45 1.68 -16.49 11.56
C GLN A 45 0.65 -15.47 12.08
N ALA A 46 1.09 -14.45 12.81
CA ALA A 46 0.23 -13.38 13.30
C ALA A 46 -0.39 -12.58 12.15
N ASN A 47 -1.71 -12.39 12.21
CA ASN A 47 -2.44 -11.50 11.30
C ASN A 47 -2.14 -10.05 11.66
N CYS A 48 -1.69 -9.28 10.67
CA CYS A 48 -1.51 -7.84 10.78
C CYS A 48 -2.78 -7.17 10.30
N LEU A 49 -3.45 -6.44 11.20
CA LEU A 49 -4.73 -5.81 10.93
C LEU A 49 -4.56 -4.30 10.87
N ALA A 50 -5.18 -3.66 9.88
CA ALA A 50 -5.21 -2.21 9.77
C ALA A 50 -6.58 -1.68 9.33
N ARG A 51 -6.95 -0.49 9.79
CA ARG A 51 -8.06 0.27 9.25
C ARG A 51 -7.65 0.95 7.95
N LEU A 52 -8.38 0.72 6.87
CA LEU A 52 -8.07 1.31 5.57
C LEU A 52 -9.32 1.92 4.96
N ASP A 53 -9.20 3.15 4.47
CA ASP A 53 -10.31 3.82 3.78
C ASP A 53 -10.45 3.31 2.35
N THR A 54 -11.14 2.18 2.20
CA THR A 54 -11.50 1.63 0.90
C THR A 54 -12.77 2.26 0.31
N TYR A 55 -13.37 3.26 0.97
CA TYR A 55 -14.63 3.86 0.54
C TYR A 55 -14.46 4.99 -0.48
N SER A 56 -13.36 5.73 -0.40
CA SER A 56 -13.07 6.79 -1.38
C SER A 56 -11.59 7.19 -1.39
N LEU A 57 -11.18 7.97 -2.41
CA LEU A 57 -9.88 8.64 -2.44
C LEU A 57 -9.80 9.93 -1.57
N LEU A 58 -10.90 10.38 -0.96
CA LEU A 58 -11.01 11.73 -0.38
C LEU A 58 -10.00 12.04 0.74
N LEU A 59 -9.59 11.01 1.50
CA LEU A 59 -8.68 11.15 2.64
C LEU A 59 -7.33 10.46 2.42
N TRP A 60 -7.08 9.98 1.20
CA TRP A 60 -5.76 9.48 0.84
C TRP A 60 -4.84 10.67 0.57
N SER A 61 -3.88 10.88 1.45
CA SER A 61 -2.80 11.84 1.26
C SER A 61 -1.47 11.15 1.57
N PRO A 62 -0.48 11.20 0.67
CA PRO A 62 0.80 10.55 0.87
C PRO A 62 1.75 11.42 1.70
N VAL A 63 1.28 12.54 2.25
CA VAL A 63 2.10 13.39 3.12
C VAL A 63 2.38 12.59 4.39
N ALA A 64 3.49 11.86 4.35
CA ALA A 64 4.05 11.15 5.47
C ALA A 64 4.15 12.12 6.65
N MET A 65 3.31 11.91 7.66
CA MET A 65 3.54 12.57 8.94
C MET A 65 4.87 12.04 9.49
N PRO A 66 5.77 12.91 10.00
CA PRO A 66 7.03 12.48 10.60
C PRO A 66 6.78 11.41 11.67
N GLY A 67 7.44 10.25 11.56
CA GLY A 67 7.24 9.09 12.44
C GLY A 67 6.23 8.05 11.93
N ASN A 68 5.55 8.32 10.80
CA ASN A 68 4.51 7.45 10.25
C ASN A 68 4.97 6.78 8.95
N MET A 69 5.86 5.79 9.06
CA MET A 69 6.36 4.98 7.93
C MET A 69 5.26 4.32 7.08
N TRP A 70 4.03 4.27 7.58
CA TRP A 70 2.90 3.69 6.88
C TRP A 70 1.97 4.71 6.22
N GLY A 71 2.07 6.01 6.51
CA GLY A 71 0.96 6.96 6.27
C GLY A 71 -0.38 6.57 6.94
N ILE A 72 -0.42 5.43 7.64
CA ILE A 72 -1.57 4.67 8.15
C ILE A 72 -1.31 4.25 9.61
N THR A 73 -0.27 4.76 10.28
CA THR A 73 0.15 4.25 11.60
C THR A 73 -0.90 4.37 12.70
N GLN A 74 -1.84 5.30 12.59
CA GLN A 74 -2.97 5.45 13.52
C GLN A 74 -4.06 4.38 13.32
N ALA A 75 -3.94 3.56 12.28
CA ALA A 75 -4.92 2.54 11.92
C ALA A 75 -4.46 1.09 12.13
N ILE A 76 -3.21 0.82 12.54
CA ILE A 76 -2.76 -0.56 12.79
C ILE A 76 -3.35 -1.05 14.12
N ILE A 77 -4.22 -2.06 14.05
CA ILE A 77 -4.92 -2.63 15.21
C ILE A 77 -4.10 -3.73 15.88
N ASN A 78 -3.40 -4.54 15.10
CA ASN A 78 -2.57 -5.63 15.62
C ASN A 78 -1.19 -5.60 14.95
N ARG A 79 -0.15 -5.36 15.76
CA ARG A 79 1.25 -5.30 15.30
C ARG A 79 1.96 -6.60 15.64
N CYS A 80 2.46 -7.27 14.61
CA CYS A 80 3.42 -8.35 14.79
C CYS A 80 4.81 -7.75 15.10
N PRO A 81 5.57 -8.29 16.07
CA PRO A 81 6.91 -7.78 16.41
C PRO A 81 7.94 -7.96 15.29
N HIS A 82 7.62 -8.76 14.27
CA HIS A 82 8.48 -8.97 13.11
C HIS A 82 8.29 -7.92 12.01
N ILE A 83 7.27 -7.07 12.07
CA ILE A 83 7.05 -6.02 11.06
C ILE A 83 8.17 -4.99 11.17
N ILE A 84 8.80 -4.66 10.04
CA ILE A 84 9.82 -3.62 9.96
C ILE A 84 9.21 -2.37 9.33
N MET A 85 8.49 -2.55 8.23
CA MET A 85 8.00 -1.50 7.37
C MET A 85 6.77 -1.99 6.61
N GLY A 86 5.96 -1.06 6.14
CA GLY A 86 5.19 -1.33 4.95
C GLY A 86 4.78 -0.08 4.21
N GLU A 87 4.38 -0.33 2.98
CA GLU A 87 4.18 0.66 1.94
C GLU A 87 2.80 0.42 1.33
N PHE A 88 2.23 1.49 0.78
CA PHE A 88 1.01 1.41 0.00
C PHE A 88 1.20 2.08 -1.35
N PHE A 89 0.48 1.55 -2.33
CA PHE A 89 0.46 2.01 -3.71
C PHE A 89 -0.99 2.08 -4.15
N ILE A 90 -1.39 3.20 -4.74
CA ILE A 90 -2.75 3.36 -5.26
C ILE A 90 -2.67 3.31 -6.77
N ASN A 91 -3.27 2.26 -7.33
CA ASN A 91 -3.41 2.09 -8.75
C ASN A 91 -4.77 2.59 -9.21
N LEU A 92 -4.77 3.57 -10.12
CA LEU A 92 -5.99 4.19 -10.59
C LEU A 92 -6.67 3.40 -11.72
N ASN A 93 -6.14 2.21 -12.04
CA ASN A 93 -6.64 1.31 -13.09
C ASN A 93 -6.79 2.02 -14.45
N GLY A 94 -5.87 2.95 -14.73
CA GLY A 94 -5.88 3.73 -15.96
C GLY A 94 -6.97 4.81 -16.03
N LEU A 95 -7.62 5.12 -14.91
CA LEU A 95 -8.66 6.14 -14.80
C LEU A 95 -8.09 7.41 -14.17
N LEU A 96 -8.64 8.57 -14.54
CA LEU A 96 -8.34 9.83 -13.86
C LEU A 96 -9.30 10.03 -12.68
N PRO A 97 -8.79 10.39 -11.48
CA PRO A 97 -9.64 10.64 -10.33
C PRO A 97 -10.27 12.03 -10.48
N THR A 98 -11.59 12.09 -10.44
CA THR A 98 -12.37 13.33 -10.69
C THR A 98 -13.11 13.83 -9.45
N GLU A 99 -13.20 12.99 -8.43
CA GLU A 99 -13.83 13.21 -7.13
C GLU A 99 -12.94 13.94 -6.12
N VAL A 100 -11.65 14.07 -6.43
CA VAL A 100 -10.64 14.77 -5.64
C VAL A 100 -10.05 15.88 -6.49
N GLU A 101 -9.90 17.08 -5.92
CA GLU A 101 -9.26 18.20 -6.62
C GLU A 101 -7.75 17.96 -6.78
N TYR A 102 -7.16 17.34 -5.76
CA TYR A 102 -5.74 17.07 -5.62
C TYR A 102 -5.55 15.71 -4.96
N PHE A 103 -4.65 14.91 -5.52
CA PHE A 103 -4.28 13.61 -4.98
C PHE A 103 -2.85 13.34 -5.37
N ASN A 104 -2.01 13.10 -4.37
CA ASN A 104 -0.67 12.61 -4.62
C ASN A 104 -0.61 11.14 -4.27
N THR A 105 0.23 10.40 -4.97
CA THR A 105 0.58 9.03 -4.60
C THR A 105 2.02 8.77 -5.02
N ARG A 106 2.60 7.69 -4.53
CA ARG A 106 3.76 7.08 -5.19
C ARG A 106 3.30 6.34 -6.45
N SER A 107 4.22 5.60 -7.08
CA SER A 107 3.97 4.62 -8.15
C SER A 107 2.60 3.93 -8.05
N GLU A 108 1.91 3.81 -9.19
CA GLU A 108 0.68 3.01 -9.28
C GLU A 108 0.98 1.51 -9.33
N ILE A 109 2.20 1.17 -9.76
CA ILE A 109 2.68 -0.22 -9.79
C ILE A 109 3.45 -0.46 -8.49
N PRO A 110 3.03 -1.42 -7.66
CA PRO A 110 3.77 -1.75 -6.45
C PRO A 110 5.14 -2.31 -6.81
N PHE A 111 6.13 -2.06 -5.96
CA PHE A 111 7.49 -2.54 -6.13
C PHE A 111 8.05 -3.07 -4.82
N VAL A 112 9.01 -3.99 -4.89
CA VAL A 112 9.74 -4.48 -3.71
C VAL A 112 11.03 -3.70 -3.60
N ASN A 113 11.34 -3.16 -2.42
CA ASN A 113 12.58 -2.44 -2.17
C ASN A 113 13.76 -3.44 -2.03
N PRO A 114 14.69 -3.53 -3.00
CA PRO A 114 15.77 -4.50 -2.98
C PRO A 114 16.73 -4.28 -1.81
N ARG A 115 16.87 -3.03 -1.35
CA ARG A 115 17.73 -2.69 -0.20
C ARG A 115 17.22 -3.30 1.11
N LEU A 116 15.96 -3.75 1.14
CA LEU A 116 15.39 -4.48 2.26
C LEU A 116 15.51 -5.99 2.08
N VAL A 117 15.25 -6.52 0.89
CA VAL A 117 15.10 -7.98 0.71
C VAL A 117 16.31 -8.68 0.08
N ASP A 118 17.21 -7.93 -0.58
CA ASP A 118 18.30 -8.44 -1.43
C ASP A 118 19.64 -7.71 -1.19
N ASP A 119 19.78 -7.01 -0.06
CA ASP A 119 21.07 -6.40 0.27
C ASP A 119 22.04 -7.48 0.76
N LYS A 120 23.09 -7.73 -0.02
CA LYS A 120 24.17 -8.67 0.32
C LYS A 120 24.78 -8.38 1.69
N HIS A 121 24.76 -7.12 2.13
CA HIS A 121 25.22 -6.76 3.46
C HIS A 121 24.36 -7.39 4.56
N TRP A 122 23.04 -7.45 4.39
CA TRP A 122 22.15 -8.11 5.35
C TRP A 122 22.39 -9.61 5.38
N GLU A 123 22.50 -10.23 4.21
CA GLU A 123 22.72 -11.68 4.13
C GLU A 123 24.07 -12.08 4.76
N SER A 124 25.12 -11.28 4.58
CA SER A 124 26.43 -11.57 5.19
C SER A 124 26.50 -11.24 6.68
N THR A 125 25.93 -10.12 7.10
CA THR A 125 26.11 -9.58 8.46
C THR A 125 25.07 -10.14 9.42
N TYR A 126 23.87 -10.43 8.92
CA TYR A 126 22.73 -10.90 9.70
C TYR A 126 21.92 -11.93 8.90
N PRO A 127 22.44 -13.15 8.69
CA PRO A 127 21.76 -14.18 7.89
C PRO A 127 20.37 -14.55 8.42
N ASP A 128 20.15 -14.41 9.73
CA ASP A 128 18.84 -14.61 10.37
C ASP A 128 17.84 -13.46 10.14
N MET A 129 18.25 -12.38 9.47
CA MET A 129 17.42 -11.19 9.23
C MET A 129 16.85 -11.10 7.82
N ALA A 130 17.11 -12.06 6.92
CA ALA A 130 16.60 -12.04 5.55
C ALA A 130 15.11 -11.63 5.49
N PRO A 131 14.79 -10.40 5.09
CA PRO A 131 13.42 -9.93 5.17
C PRO A 131 12.53 -10.58 4.12
N GLN A 132 11.26 -10.76 4.46
CA GLN A 132 10.26 -11.26 3.53
C GLN A 132 9.15 -10.24 3.37
N ALA A 133 8.79 -9.95 2.12
CA ALA A 133 7.72 -9.04 1.77
C ALA A 133 6.40 -9.81 1.59
N ILE A 134 5.31 -9.27 2.11
CA ILE A 134 3.95 -9.80 1.91
C ILE A 134 3.12 -8.73 1.21
N MET A 135 2.59 -9.07 0.04
CA MET A 135 1.70 -8.22 -0.73
C MET A 135 0.21 -8.52 -0.46
N HIS A 136 -0.60 -7.48 -0.42
CA HIS A 136 -2.05 -7.59 -0.48
C HIS A 136 -2.65 -6.53 -1.41
N ALA A 137 -3.87 -6.77 -1.88
CA ALA A 137 -4.60 -5.92 -2.79
C ALA A 137 -6.06 -5.78 -2.32
N LEU A 138 -6.52 -4.54 -2.19
CA LEU A 138 -7.86 -4.18 -1.74
C LEU A 138 -8.51 -3.22 -2.76
N PRO A 139 -9.83 -3.30 -2.99
CA PRO A 139 -10.51 -2.31 -3.81
C PRO A 139 -10.60 -0.97 -3.08
N ILE A 140 -10.44 0.14 -3.80
CA ILE A 140 -10.89 1.46 -3.35
C ILE A 140 -12.08 1.89 -4.20
N CYS A 141 -13.13 2.35 -3.54
CA CYS A 141 -14.35 2.78 -4.19
C CYS A 141 -14.30 4.23 -4.68
N ARG A 142 -15.18 4.54 -5.62
CA ARG A 142 -15.69 5.88 -5.89
C ARG A 142 -17.12 5.97 -5.37
N ILE A 143 -17.50 7.12 -4.86
CA ILE A 143 -18.89 7.40 -4.52
C ILE A 143 -19.60 7.89 -5.79
N GLU A 144 -20.52 7.08 -6.31
CA GLU A 144 -21.31 7.42 -7.49
C GLU A 144 -22.77 7.65 -7.13
N ARG A 145 -23.42 8.61 -7.81
CA ARG A 145 -24.86 8.83 -7.68
C ARG A 145 -25.57 8.11 -8.82
N LYS A 146 -26.41 7.12 -8.49
CA LYS A 146 -27.28 6.45 -9.46
C LYS A 146 -28.73 6.81 -9.15
N ARG A 147 -29.36 7.60 -10.03
CA ARG A 147 -30.69 8.21 -9.82
C ARG A 147 -30.70 9.08 -8.55
N PHE A 148 -31.23 8.53 -7.45
CA PHE A 148 -31.47 9.21 -6.19
C PHE A 148 -30.67 8.66 -5.01
N LYS A 149 -29.82 7.64 -5.21
CA LYS A 149 -29.02 7.04 -4.15
C LYS A 149 -27.54 7.14 -4.49
N LYS A 150 -26.70 7.36 -3.47
CA LYS A 150 -25.25 7.18 -3.60
C LYS A 150 -24.90 5.72 -3.32
N GLN A 151 -23.82 5.27 -3.95
CA GLN A 151 -23.28 3.93 -3.74
C GLN A 151 -21.75 3.98 -3.79
N PHE A 152 -21.10 3.08 -3.04
CA PHE A 152 -19.68 2.79 -3.20
C PHE A 152 -19.49 1.85 -4.39
N VAL A 153 -18.69 2.27 -5.37
CA VAL A 153 -18.40 1.50 -6.58
C VAL A 153 -16.89 1.27 -6.66
N PRO A 154 -16.39 0.01 -6.54
CA PRO A 154 -14.98 -0.30 -6.71
C PRO A 154 -14.45 0.27 -8.02
N ARG A 155 -13.34 1.02 -7.95
CA ARG A 155 -12.80 1.74 -9.10
C ARG A 155 -11.28 1.68 -9.16
N TYR A 156 -10.62 1.81 -8.02
CA TYR A 156 -9.17 1.80 -7.92
C TYR A 156 -8.71 0.59 -7.12
N SER A 157 -7.41 0.39 -7.03
CA SER A 157 -6.81 -0.69 -6.24
C SER A 157 -5.76 -0.13 -5.30
N LEU A 158 -5.88 -0.49 -4.03
CA LEU A 158 -4.84 -0.31 -3.03
C LEU A 158 -3.98 -1.56 -3.03
N PHE A 159 -2.68 -1.41 -3.24
CA PHE A 159 -1.71 -2.45 -2.97
C PHE A 159 -0.96 -2.10 -1.69
N THR A 160 -0.72 -3.09 -0.84
CA THR A 160 0.13 -2.94 0.34
C THR A 160 1.28 -3.93 0.25
N ILE A 161 2.49 -3.50 0.61
CA ILE A 161 3.64 -4.39 0.78
C ILE A 161 4.13 -4.23 2.21
N THR A 162 4.11 -5.32 2.98
CA THR A 162 4.59 -5.36 4.37
C THR A 162 5.85 -6.19 4.45
N TYR A 163 6.92 -5.64 5.02
CA TYR A 163 8.21 -6.30 5.18
C TYR A 163 8.33 -6.82 6.61
N PHE A 164 8.75 -8.09 6.73
CA PHE A 164 8.98 -8.77 8.00
C PHE A 164 10.43 -9.22 8.11
N ALA A 165 11.01 -9.18 9.32
CA ALA A 165 12.24 -9.89 9.66
C ALA A 165 12.07 -10.67 10.95
N ARG A 166 12.78 -11.80 11.05
CA ARG A 166 12.76 -12.67 12.24
C ARG A 166 13.31 -11.97 13.48
N ARG A 167 14.19 -10.98 13.33
CA ARG A 167 14.70 -10.14 14.43
C ARG A 167 14.56 -8.65 14.09
N HIS A 168 13.92 -7.90 14.98
CA HIS A 168 13.53 -6.50 14.74
C HIS A 168 14.66 -5.47 14.99
N ALA A 169 15.46 -5.67 16.05
CA ALA A 169 16.16 -4.55 16.70
C ALA A 169 17.30 -3.88 15.89
N PRO A 170 18.26 -4.59 15.27
CA PRO A 170 19.39 -3.91 14.63
C PRO A 170 19.02 -3.24 13.30
N MET A 171 18.11 -3.84 12.54
CA MET A 171 17.80 -3.37 11.20
C MET A 171 16.91 -2.13 11.20
N PHE A 172 15.88 -2.07 12.05
CA PHE A 172 15.05 -0.87 12.14
C PHE A 172 15.85 0.32 12.67
N ASP A 173 16.68 0.11 13.70
CA ASP A 173 17.51 1.18 14.27
C ASP A 173 18.59 1.65 13.29
N TRP A 174 19.26 0.74 12.57
CA TRP A 174 20.21 1.08 11.52
C TRP A 174 19.52 1.83 10.38
N TRP A 175 18.38 1.32 9.94
CA TRP A 175 17.61 1.92 8.86
C TRP A 175 17.14 3.30 9.26
N MET A 176 16.50 3.48 10.43
CA MET A 176 16.08 4.79 10.95
C MET A 176 17.23 5.78 11.13
N LYS A 177 18.41 5.32 11.55
CA LYS A 177 19.63 6.15 11.64
C LYS A 177 20.11 6.60 10.25
N GLY A 178 20.03 5.74 9.24
CA GLY A 178 20.30 6.09 7.83
C GLY A 178 19.16 6.84 7.13
N PHE A 179 17.93 6.67 7.59
CA PHE A 179 16.70 7.12 6.93
C PHE A 179 16.57 8.65 6.93
N LYS A 180 17.10 9.31 7.96
CA LYS A 180 17.24 10.78 8.01
C LYS A 180 18.05 11.34 6.83
N TYR A 181 18.95 10.56 6.24
CA TYR A 181 19.75 10.92 5.07
C TYR A 181 19.20 10.33 3.75
N GLN A 182 18.50 9.19 3.83
CA GLN A 182 18.04 8.44 2.66
C GLN A 182 16.60 8.74 2.20
N TYR A 183 15.76 9.45 2.94
CA TYR A 183 14.45 9.87 2.40
C TYR A 183 14.61 10.75 1.14
N MET A 184 15.74 11.47 1.04
CA MET A 184 16.15 12.20 -0.18
C MET A 184 16.75 11.29 -1.27
N GLN A 185 17.15 10.06 -0.95
CA GLN A 185 17.73 9.08 -1.89
C GLN A 185 16.77 7.96 -2.30
N LEU A 186 15.61 7.84 -1.65
CA LEU A 186 14.47 7.08 -2.16
C LEU A 186 13.78 7.81 -3.34
N ALA A 187 14.08 9.10 -3.53
CA ALA A 187 13.86 9.84 -4.77
C ALA A 187 14.99 9.61 -5.81
N GLY A 188 15.73 8.50 -5.66
CA GLY A 188 16.76 8.11 -6.61
C GLY A 188 16.17 7.16 -7.64
N LYS A 189 16.67 7.22 -8.89
CA LYS A 189 16.24 6.33 -9.97
C LYS A 189 16.14 4.88 -9.48
N HIS A 190 14.91 4.39 -9.39
CA HIS A 190 14.63 2.98 -9.19
C HIS A 190 14.98 2.22 -10.47
N ASP A 191 15.66 1.08 -10.31
CA ASP A 191 15.95 0.19 -11.42
C ASP A 191 14.67 -0.57 -11.83
N ASP A 192 14.59 -0.97 -13.10
CA ASP A 192 13.40 -1.66 -13.63
C ASP A 192 13.03 -2.94 -12.87
N ASP A 193 14.00 -3.55 -12.18
CA ASP A 193 13.80 -4.77 -11.42
C ASP A 193 13.04 -4.59 -10.10
N TRP A 194 12.93 -3.36 -9.59
CA TRP A 194 12.10 -3.08 -8.40
C TRP A 194 10.65 -3.47 -8.66
N TRP A 195 10.16 -3.22 -9.88
CA TRP A 195 8.78 -3.50 -10.31
C TRP A 195 8.57 -4.90 -10.89
N ASP A 196 9.61 -5.73 -11.09
CA ASP A 196 9.45 -7.13 -11.48
C ASP A 196 9.02 -7.99 -10.29
N LEU A 197 7.75 -7.84 -9.89
CA LEU A 197 7.16 -8.59 -8.77
C LEU A 197 7.24 -10.11 -8.97
N ALA A 198 7.19 -10.58 -10.23
CA ALA A 198 7.29 -12.00 -10.52
C ALA A 198 8.72 -12.53 -10.23
N ARG A 199 9.76 -11.73 -10.47
CA ARG A 199 11.14 -12.05 -10.04
C ARG A 199 11.20 -12.21 -8.53
N TRP A 200 10.63 -11.30 -7.76
CA TRP A 200 10.67 -11.37 -6.29
C TRP A 200 9.92 -12.59 -5.73
N VAL A 201 8.83 -13.02 -6.39
CA VAL A 201 8.15 -14.28 -6.06
C VAL A 201 9.03 -15.50 -6.39
N ARG A 202 9.68 -15.52 -7.56
CA ARG A 202 10.60 -16.62 -7.95
C ARG A 202 11.79 -16.73 -7.00
N GLN A 203 12.24 -15.62 -6.42
CA GLN A 203 13.31 -15.58 -5.42
C GLN A 203 12.82 -15.83 -3.99
N GLU A 204 11.53 -16.10 -3.79
CA GLU A 204 10.90 -16.36 -2.48
C GLU A 204 10.98 -15.16 -1.50
N LYS A 205 11.34 -13.98 -2.02
CA LYS A 205 11.42 -12.71 -1.27
C LYS A 205 10.06 -12.01 -1.18
N LEU A 206 9.14 -12.31 -2.09
CA LEU A 206 7.77 -11.80 -2.09
C LEU A 206 6.75 -12.95 -1.99
N CYS A 207 5.85 -12.83 -1.03
CA CYS A 207 4.65 -13.64 -0.90
C CYS A 207 3.40 -12.75 -1.04
N TRP A 208 2.21 -13.35 -1.11
CA TRP A 208 0.97 -12.59 -1.18
C TRP A 208 -0.17 -13.25 -0.43
N LEU A 209 -1.16 -12.45 -0.03
CA LEU A 209 -2.43 -12.95 0.47
C LEU A 209 -3.32 -13.38 -0.71
N ASP A 210 -3.78 -14.64 -0.71
CA ASP A 210 -4.70 -15.16 -1.71
C ASP A 210 -6.10 -14.58 -1.50
N ALA A 211 -6.41 -13.53 -2.26
CA ALA A 211 -7.72 -12.91 -2.22
C ALA A 211 -8.85 -13.88 -2.63
N SER A 212 -8.58 -14.92 -3.42
CA SER A 212 -9.63 -15.84 -3.90
C SER A 212 -10.12 -16.81 -2.82
N LYS A 213 -9.38 -16.96 -1.72
CA LYS A 213 -9.67 -17.92 -0.66
C LYS A 213 -10.16 -17.22 0.63
N PRO A 214 -11.16 -17.79 1.33
CA PRO A 214 -11.52 -17.34 2.67
C PRO A 214 -10.31 -17.32 3.61
N GLY A 215 -10.27 -16.37 4.53
CA GLY A 215 -9.18 -16.23 5.50
C GLY A 215 -7.86 -15.67 4.93
N LEU A 216 -7.80 -15.43 3.61
CA LEU A 216 -6.66 -14.79 2.94
C LEU A 216 -5.32 -15.48 3.31
N PRO A 217 -5.15 -16.78 3.01
CA PRO A 217 -3.92 -17.49 3.33
C PRO A 217 -2.73 -16.90 2.55
N VAL A 218 -1.57 -16.86 3.18
CA VAL A 218 -0.32 -16.51 2.49
C VAL A 218 0.00 -17.60 1.47
N GLN A 219 0.32 -17.20 0.24
CA GLN A 219 0.84 -18.08 -0.80
C GLN A 219 2.34 -17.83 -0.98
N GLN A 220 3.07 -18.92 -1.17
CA GLN A 220 4.51 -18.96 -1.42
C GLN A 220 4.76 -19.96 -2.56
N HIS A 221 5.91 -19.84 -3.25
CA HIS A 221 6.33 -20.74 -4.35
C HIS A 221 5.42 -20.68 -5.59
N PRO A 222 5.75 -21.30 -6.74
CA PRO A 222 5.22 -20.88 -8.04
C PRO A 222 3.78 -21.36 -8.26
N ALA A 223 2.84 -20.74 -7.55
CA ALA A 223 1.46 -20.62 -7.96
C ALA A 223 1.34 -19.46 -8.98
N PRO A 224 0.30 -19.45 -9.83
CA PRO A 224 0.01 -18.30 -10.68
C PRO A 224 -0.06 -17.02 -9.84
N PHE A 225 0.94 -16.15 -10.01
CA PHE A 225 1.02 -14.91 -9.26
C PHE A 225 0.09 -13.86 -9.89
N PRO A 226 -1.01 -13.47 -9.23
CA PRO A 226 -2.07 -12.68 -9.86
C PRO A 226 -1.69 -11.22 -10.12
N TYR A 227 -0.53 -10.78 -9.62
CA TYR A 227 -0.07 -9.39 -9.68
C TYR A 227 1.14 -9.18 -10.61
N ALA A 228 1.49 -10.18 -11.43
CA ALA A 228 2.65 -10.12 -12.33
C ALA A 228 2.55 -9.04 -13.42
N SER A 229 1.33 -8.61 -13.77
CA SER A 229 1.06 -7.73 -14.93
C SER A 229 0.23 -6.51 -14.55
N ILE A 230 0.51 -5.91 -13.40
CA ILE A 230 -0.12 -4.64 -12.99
C ILE A 230 0.35 -3.54 -13.95
N LYS A 231 -0.62 -2.80 -14.51
CA LYS A 231 -0.40 -1.64 -15.38
C LYS A 231 -0.52 -0.34 -14.60
N GLY A 232 0.18 0.70 -15.01
CA GLY A 232 0.16 1.99 -14.33
C GLY A 232 1.45 2.78 -14.52
N TYR A 233 1.58 3.87 -13.78
CA TYR A 233 2.79 4.70 -13.79
C TYR A 233 3.83 4.19 -12.79
N ARG A 234 5.09 4.16 -13.23
CA ARG A 234 6.29 3.96 -12.40
C ARG A 234 6.89 5.33 -12.09
N ALA A 235 6.76 5.78 -10.86
CA ALA A 235 7.26 7.08 -10.43
C ALA A 235 7.42 7.14 -8.92
N ASP A 236 8.34 7.98 -8.45
CA ASP A 236 8.56 8.20 -7.02
C ASP A 236 7.39 8.97 -6.41
N MET A 237 6.87 9.94 -7.17
CA MET A 237 5.68 10.69 -6.83
C MET A 237 4.88 11.06 -8.08
N ILE A 238 3.57 10.84 -8.01
CA ILE A 238 2.62 11.22 -9.04
C ILE A 238 1.65 12.21 -8.42
N THR A 239 1.51 13.38 -9.06
CA THR A 239 0.53 14.39 -8.67
C THR A 239 -0.64 14.38 -9.65
N TYR A 240 -1.84 14.16 -9.12
CA TYR A 240 -3.09 14.31 -9.83
C TYR A 240 -3.75 15.61 -9.37
N ARG A 241 -3.99 16.53 -10.31
CA ARG A 241 -4.63 17.81 -10.02
C ARG A 241 -5.64 18.16 -11.10
N LYS A 242 -6.91 18.34 -10.70
CA LYS A 242 -8.00 18.75 -11.61
C LYS A 242 -8.08 17.88 -12.88
N GLY A 243 -7.94 16.57 -12.73
CA GLY A 243 -7.98 15.62 -13.86
C GLY A 243 -6.74 15.64 -14.76
N LYS A 244 -5.65 16.30 -14.36
CA LYS A 244 -4.35 16.23 -15.04
C LYS A 244 -3.34 15.49 -14.17
N ILE A 245 -2.37 14.87 -14.82
CA ILE A 245 -1.24 14.21 -14.19
C ILE A 245 -0.03 15.12 -14.39
N SER A 246 0.69 15.40 -13.32
CA SER A 246 1.99 16.07 -13.35
C SER A 246 2.98 15.30 -12.50
N ASP A 247 4.19 15.17 -13.02
CA ASP A 247 5.37 14.75 -12.27
C ASP A 247 6.00 15.96 -11.58
N PHE A 248 6.64 15.74 -10.44
CA PHE A 248 7.47 16.72 -9.76
C PHE A 248 8.82 16.93 -10.46
N GLU A 249 9.32 15.97 -11.26
CA GLU A 249 10.72 16.02 -11.74
C GLU A 249 10.95 16.05 -13.26
N THR A 250 10.15 15.41 -14.13
CA THR A 250 10.64 15.16 -15.53
C THR A 250 9.67 15.39 -16.70
N GLY A 251 8.36 15.52 -16.48
CA GLY A 251 7.43 15.96 -17.52
C GLY A 251 7.11 14.97 -18.66
N ILE A 252 7.66 13.75 -18.71
CA ILE A 252 7.26 12.71 -19.67
C ILE A 252 7.37 11.32 -19.00
N TYR A 253 6.30 10.52 -19.07
CA TYR A 253 6.33 9.11 -18.65
C TYR A 253 5.75 8.19 -19.73
N ASP A 254 6.34 7.00 -19.81
CA ASP A 254 5.78 5.85 -20.52
C ASP A 254 4.78 5.12 -19.61
N ARG A 255 3.51 5.17 -19.99
CA ARG A 255 2.48 4.32 -19.39
C ARG A 255 2.66 2.90 -19.94
N ILE A 256 2.87 1.94 -19.05
CA ILE A 256 2.97 0.50 -19.40
C ILE A 256 1.68 -0.27 -19.13
#